data_AF-H2ZCE5-F1
#
_entry.id   AF-H2ZCE5-F1
#
_cell.length_a   1.000
_cell.length_b   1.000
_cell.length_c   1.000
_cell.angle_alpha   90.00
_cell.angle_beta   90.00
_cell.angle_gamma   90.00
#
_symmetry.space_group_name_H-M   'P 1'
#
loop_
_entity.id
_entity.type
_entity.pdbx_description
1 polymer ?
#
loop_
_entity_poly.entity_id
_entity_poly.type
_entity_poly.pdbx_seq_one_letter_code
_entity_poly.pdbx_strand_id
1 'polypeptide(L)'
;MVALYQLCAFDKALHDRNQLCSGFSRFFFEVLEYVSDLKHFYKTGYGFRINYLLACPLLEDIVRRLDASVEPNSKNGSVVLRFGHAETLIPLLCLLGLYQDDVRLTAHNFPRHRHSRKFRTGTFSPFAGNVAIVLYKFGTNFKIAVVVNERVVKLPFAQCHYCDYSTFKHLLSKRLEGIKCNTVCDLNRHTEL
;
A
#
# COMPACT_ATOMS: atom_id res chain seq x y z
N MET A 1 -12.86 -2.49 24.72
CA MET A 1 -12.71 -3.61 23.76
C MET A 1 -11.53 -3.42 22.80
N VAL A 2 -11.41 -2.31 22.07
CA VAL A 2 -10.27 -2.06 21.14
C VAL A 2 -8.91 -2.14 21.84
N ALA A 3 -8.77 -1.51 23.01
CA ALA A 3 -7.51 -1.54 23.77
C ALA A 3 -7.08 -2.96 24.19
N LEU A 4 -8.04 -3.81 24.59
CA LEU A 4 -7.75 -5.20 24.98
C LEU A 4 -7.36 -6.05 23.75
N TYR A 5 -7.97 -5.78 22.59
CA TYR A 5 -7.56 -6.41 21.32
C TYR A 5 -6.14 -6.02 20.93
N GLN A 6 -5.79 -4.73 21.05
CA GLN A 6 -4.42 -4.28 20.81
C GLN A 6 -3.45 -4.91 21.80
N LEU A 7 -3.81 -4.96 23.10
CA LEU A 7 -2.97 -5.60 24.11
C LEU A 7 -2.72 -7.08 23.79
N CYS A 8 -3.76 -7.83 23.39
CA CYS A 8 -3.62 -9.19 22.88
C CYS A 8 -2.65 -9.26 21.68
N ALA A 9 -2.79 -8.38 20.70
CA ALA A 9 -1.92 -8.36 19.53
C ALA A 9 -0.44 -8.08 19.89
N PHE A 10 -0.19 -7.14 20.81
CA PHE A 10 1.15 -6.83 21.29
C PHE A 10 1.74 -7.94 22.15
N ASP A 11 0.96 -8.57 23.04
CA ASP A 11 1.41 -9.70 23.85
C ASP A 11 1.81 -10.89 22.97
N LYS A 12 1.03 -11.14 21.91
CA LYS A 12 1.39 -12.14 20.89
C LYS A 12 2.65 -11.75 20.12
N ALA A 13 2.79 -10.50 19.70
CA ALA A 13 3.94 -10.05 18.92
C ALA A 13 5.25 -10.02 19.71
N LEU A 14 5.20 -9.65 20.99
CA LEU A 14 6.39 -9.48 21.85
C LEU A 14 6.80 -10.75 22.59
N HIS A 15 5.82 -11.56 23.03
CA HIS A 15 6.06 -12.70 23.92
C HIS A 15 5.56 -14.03 23.37
N ASP A 16 4.99 -14.04 22.17
CA ASP A 16 4.35 -15.22 21.55
C ASP A 16 3.18 -15.82 22.35
N ARG A 17 2.60 -15.06 23.29
CA ARG A 17 1.50 -15.48 24.17
C ARG A 17 0.13 -15.18 23.58
N ASN A 18 -0.88 -15.97 23.97
CA ASN A 18 -2.26 -15.82 23.49
C ASN A 18 -3.31 -15.76 24.62
N GLN A 19 -2.89 -15.69 25.89
CA GLN A 19 -3.81 -15.72 27.03
C GLN A 19 -4.77 -14.53 27.01
N LEU A 20 -4.26 -13.33 26.71
CA LEU A 20 -5.09 -12.12 26.58
C LEU A 20 -6.02 -12.15 25.36
N CYS A 21 -5.72 -13.00 24.39
CA CYS A 21 -6.53 -13.21 23.19
C CYS A 21 -7.69 -14.20 23.41
N SER A 22 -7.59 -15.07 24.42
CA SER A 22 -8.57 -16.13 24.69
C SER A 22 -9.98 -15.62 25.02
N GLY A 23 -10.10 -14.38 25.52
CA GLY A 23 -11.38 -13.75 25.82
C GLY A 23 -12.18 -13.28 24.60
N PHE A 24 -11.63 -13.38 23.39
CA PHE A 24 -12.29 -12.95 22.16
C PHE A 24 -12.77 -14.13 21.32
N SER A 25 -14.01 -14.06 20.86
CA SER A 25 -14.47 -14.98 19.82
C SER A 25 -13.89 -14.59 18.46
N ARG A 26 -13.85 -15.54 17.52
CA ARG A 26 -13.46 -15.26 16.12
C ARG A 26 -14.27 -14.12 15.50
N PHE A 27 -15.57 -14.06 15.78
CA PHE A 27 -16.43 -12.98 15.30
C PHE A 27 -15.98 -11.62 15.83
N PHE A 28 -15.64 -11.52 17.12
CA PHE A 28 -15.11 -10.28 17.69
C PHE A 28 -13.79 -9.86 17.04
N PHE A 29 -12.89 -10.81 16.74
CA PHE A 29 -11.66 -10.50 16.01
C PHE A 29 -11.95 -9.95 14.61
N GLU A 30 -12.87 -10.54 13.87
CA GLU A 30 -13.24 -10.08 12.53
C GLU A 30 -13.87 -8.67 12.56
N VAL A 31 -14.68 -8.36 13.58
CA VAL A 31 -15.24 -7.02 13.78
C VAL A 31 -14.15 -6.01 14.14
N LEU A 32 -13.25 -6.33 15.06
CA LEU A 32 -12.19 -5.41 15.51
C LEU A 32 -11.11 -5.19 14.44
N GLU A 33 -10.80 -6.22 13.66
CA GLU A 33 -9.99 -6.09 12.44
C GLU A 33 -10.66 -5.13 11.45
N TYR A 34 -11.97 -5.26 11.23
CA TYR A 34 -12.71 -4.36 10.35
C TYR A 34 -12.73 -2.91 10.86
N VAL A 35 -12.80 -2.68 12.17
CA VAL A 35 -12.65 -1.34 12.77
C VAL A 35 -11.26 -0.77 12.48
N SER A 36 -10.21 -1.58 12.58
CA SER A 36 -8.84 -1.17 12.22
C SER A 36 -8.73 -0.85 10.72
N ASP A 37 -9.33 -1.67 9.87
CA ASP A 37 -9.37 -1.45 8.42
C ASP A 37 -10.08 -0.15 8.08
N LEU A 38 -11.23 0.14 8.70
CA LEU A 38 -11.94 1.42 8.52
C LEU A 38 -11.07 2.61 8.95
N LYS A 39 -10.37 2.53 10.08
CA LYS A 39 -9.45 3.60 10.52
C LYS A 39 -8.42 3.90 9.43
N HIS A 40 -7.71 2.89 8.94
CA HIS A 40 -6.69 3.08 7.91
C HIS A 40 -7.28 3.46 6.55
N PHE A 41 -8.43 2.90 6.18
CA PHE A 41 -9.12 3.22 4.94
C PHE A 41 -9.40 4.72 4.86
N TYR A 42 -9.99 5.29 5.92
CA TYR A 42 -10.36 6.71 5.95
C TYR A 42 -9.21 7.65 6.28
N LYS A 43 -8.19 7.23 7.04
CA LYS A 43 -7.06 8.11 7.40
C LYS A 43 -5.89 8.09 6.41
N THR A 44 -5.61 6.95 5.78
CA THR A 44 -4.39 6.76 4.98
C THR A 44 -4.61 6.01 3.66
N GLY A 45 -5.78 5.40 3.47
CA GLY A 45 -6.11 4.60 2.29
C GLY A 45 -7.13 5.29 1.38
N TYR A 46 -7.99 4.48 0.77
CA TYR A 46 -8.94 4.88 -0.28
C TYR A 46 -10.12 5.76 0.17
N GLY A 47 -10.26 6.06 1.46
CA GLY A 47 -11.37 6.85 1.97
C GLY A 47 -11.39 8.27 1.41
N PHE A 48 -10.23 8.88 1.19
CA PHE A 48 -10.12 10.17 0.51
C PHE A 48 -8.95 10.14 -0.45
N ARG A 49 -9.14 10.76 -1.63
CA ARG A 49 -8.12 10.79 -2.68
C ARG A 49 -6.80 11.38 -2.18
N ILE A 50 -6.86 12.44 -1.38
CA ILE A 50 -5.69 13.10 -0.80
C ILE A 50 -4.77 12.13 -0.06
N ASN A 51 -5.33 11.17 0.69
CA ASN A 51 -4.60 10.28 1.58
C ASN A 51 -3.48 9.49 0.86
N TYR A 52 -3.78 8.92 -0.30
CA TYR A 52 -2.80 8.15 -1.07
C TYR A 52 -2.00 9.01 -2.05
N LEU A 53 -2.49 10.20 -2.42
CA LEU A 53 -1.69 11.17 -3.17
C LEU A 53 -0.50 11.71 -2.34
N LEU A 54 -0.52 11.60 -1.01
CA LEU A 54 0.64 11.91 -0.18
C LEU A 54 1.88 11.05 -0.51
N ALA A 55 1.70 9.87 -1.10
CA ALA A 55 2.82 9.01 -1.54
C ALA A 55 3.40 9.39 -2.91
N CYS A 56 2.84 10.40 -3.59
CA CYS A 56 3.22 10.79 -4.95
C CYS A 56 4.71 11.17 -5.06
N PRO A 57 5.29 12.00 -4.15
CA PRO A 57 6.72 12.31 -4.19
C PRO A 57 7.62 11.08 -4.00
N LEU A 58 7.21 10.13 -3.15
CA LEU A 58 7.94 8.88 -2.95
C LEU A 58 7.93 8.03 -4.23
N LEU A 59 6.78 7.92 -4.89
CA LEU A 59 6.64 7.18 -6.13
C LEU A 59 7.44 7.81 -7.28
N GLU A 60 7.46 9.14 -7.39
CA GLU A 60 8.29 9.86 -8.37
C GLU A 60 9.78 9.57 -8.16
N ASP A 61 10.27 9.62 -6.92
CA ASP A 61 11.67 9.32 -6.62
C ASP A 61 12.02 7.86 -6.95
N ILE A 62 11.12 6.91 -6.66
CA ILE A 62 11.29 5.50 -7.03
C ILE A 62 11.42 5.37 -8.55
N VAL A 63 10.49 5.94 -9.33
CA VAL A 63 10.51 5.87 -10.80
C VAL A 63 11.77 6.53 -11.36
N ARG A 64 12.17 7.69 -10.83
CA ARG A 64 13.41 8.38 -11.24
C ARG A 64 14.65 7.49 -11.07
N ARG A 65 14.74 6.75 -9.97
CA ARG A 65 15.86 5.84 -9.70
C ARG A 65 15.83 4.60 -10.58
N LEU A 66 14.65 4.08 -10.87
CA LEU A 66 14.47 2.99 -11.82
C LEU A 66 14.87 3.43 -13.24
N ASP A 67 14.50 4.64 -13.66
CA ASP A 67 14.90 5.21 -14.94
C ASP A 67 16.42 5.37 -15.05
N ALA A 68 17.10 5.87 -14.01
CA ALA A 68 18.56 5.93 -13.98
C ALA A 68 19.23 4.54 -14.01
N SER A 69 18.52 3.48 -13.59
CA SER A 69 19.03 2.11 -13.57
C SER A 69 18.93 1.40 -14.94
N VAL A 70 18.10 1.91 -15.86
CA VAL A 70 17.97 1.36 -17.22
C VAL A 70 18.87 2.04 -18.25
N GLU A 71 19.55 3.12 -17.89
CA GLU A 71 20.44 3.83 -18.81
C GLU A 71 21.65 2.96 -19.23
N PRO A 72 22.12 3.07 -20.50
CA PRO A 72 23.20 2.22 -21.03
C PRO A 72 24.50 2.25 -20.22
N ASN A 73 24.79 3.39 -19.58
CA ASN A 73 26.00 3.60 -18.77
C ASN A 73 25.75 3.44 -17.27
N SER A 74 24.60 2.89 -16.86
CA SER A 74 24.30 2.69 -15.45
C SER A 74 25.25 1.65 -14.85
N LYS A 75 26.20 2.11 -14.03
CA LYS A 75 27.28 1.27 -13.47
C LYS A 75 26.89 0.49 -12.21
N ASN A 76 25.69 0.70 -11.65
CA ASN A 76 25.34 0.17 -10.34
C ASN A 76 23.97 -0.51 -10.31
N GLY A 77 23.94 -1.76 -9.83
CA GLY A 77 22.74 -2.27 -9.15
C GLY A 77 22.58 -1.49 -7.85
N SER A 78 21.67 -0.52 -7.82
CA SER A 78 21.43 0.27 -6.61
C SER A 78 20.34 -0.39 -5.76
N VAL A 79 20.69 -0.72 -4.52
CA VAL A 79 19.72 -1.12 -3.51
C VAL A 79 19.38 0.11 -2.69
N VAL A 80 18.10 0.46 -2.63
CA VAL A 80 17.61 1.59 -1.82
C VAL A 80 16.67 1.05 -0.76
N LEU A 81 17.12 1.12 0.49
CA LEU A 81 16.33 0.69 1.64
C LEU A 81 15.69 1.89 2.30
N ARG A 82 14.37 1.82 2.54
CA ARG A 82 13.60 2.85 3.22
C ARG A 82 12.81 2.23 4.34
N PHE A 83 12.87 2.87 5.50
CA PHE A 83 12.10 2.51 6.67
C PHE A 83 11.08 3.61 6.93
N GLY A 84 9.85 3.20 7.16
CA GLY A 84 8.74 4.11 7.40
C GLY A 84 7.69 3.43 8.27
N HIS A 85 6.49 3.99 8.24
CA HIS A 85 5.36 3.50 9.02
C HIS A 85 4.30 2.88 8.12
N ALA A 86 3.34 2.17 8.72
CA ALA A 86 2.14 1.70 8.03
C ALA A 86 1.46 2.86 7.29
N GLU A 87 1.42 4.03 7.93
CA GLU A 87 0.87 5.28 7.40
C GLU A 87 1.63 5.84 6.20
N THR A 88 2.81 5.32 5.84
CA THR A 88 3.52 5.65 4.59
C THR A 88 3.44 4.52 3.55
N LEU A 89 3.38 3.27 4.00
CA LEU A 89 3.27 2.08 3.16
C LEU A 89 1.88 1.95 2.54
N ILE A 90 0.82 2.14 3.34
CA ILE A 90 -0.58 2.05 2.90
C ILE A 90 -0.87 3.06 1.77
N PRO A 91 -0.55 4.37 1.91
CA PRO A 91 -0.67 5.33 0.81
C PRO A 91 0.03 4.90 -0.48
N LEU A 92 1.26 4.37 -0.41
CA LEU A 92 2.00 3.94 -1.60
C LEU A 92 1.30 2.77 -2.30
N LEU A 93 0.85 1.75 -1.55
CA LEU A 93 0.11 0.63 -2.12
C LEU A 93 -1.22 1.08 -2.75
N CYS A 94 -1.93 2.00 -2.08
CA CYS A 94 -3.15 2.60 -2.62
C CYS A 94 -2.87 3.41 -3.90
N LEU A 95 -1.79 4.19 -3.90
CA LEU A 95 -1.30 4.94 -5.05
C LEU A 95 -0.83 4.02 -6.18
N LEU A 96 -0.52 2.75 -5.93
CA LEU A 96 -0.30 1.70 -6.95
C LEU A 96 -1.59 0.96 -7.36
N GLY A 97 -2.71 1.26 -6.71
CA GLY A 97 -4.03 0.71 -7.03
C GLY A 97 -4.33 -0.61 -6.33
N LEU A 98 -3.42 -1.08 -5.48
CA LEU A 98 -3.52 -2.37 -4.81
C LEU A 98 -4.57 -2.35 -3.70
N TYR A 99 -5.23 -3.49 -3.51
CA TYR A 99 -6.20 -3.70 -2.42
C TYR A 99 -7.45 -2.79 -2.47
N GLN A 100 -7.79 -2.23 -3.63
CA GLN A 100 -8.99 -1.42 -3.79
C GLN A 100 -10.25 -2.28 -3.94
N ASP A 101 -11.18 -2.15 -2.98
CA ASP A 101 -12.51 -2.75 -3.05
C ASP A 101 -13.40 -2.09 -4.10
N ASP A 102 -14.30 -2.88 -4.67
CA ASP A 102 -15.29 -2.40 -5.65
C ASP A 102 -16.41 -1.59 -4.97
N VAL A 103 -16.61 -1.83 -3.67
CA VAL A 103 -17.53 -1.07 -2.83
C VAL A 103 -16.76 -0.48 -1.65
N ARG A 104 -17.01 0.80 -1.39
CA ARG A 104 -16.37 1.55 -0.31
C ARG A 104 -16.67 0.90 1.04
N LEU A 105 -15.64 0.73 1.87
CA LEU A 105 -15.81 0.25 3.25
C LEU A 105 -16.53 1.33 4.06
N THR A 106 -17.56 0.91 4.80
CA THR A 106 -18.33 1.75 5.73
C THR A 106 -18.58 0.98 7.02
N ALA A 107 -18.99 1.67 8.09
CA ALA A 107 -19.38 0.99 9.33
C ALA A 107 -20.56 0.02 9.14
N HIS A 108 -21.47 0.31 8.19
CA HIS A 108 -22.71 -0.44 8.01
C HIS A 108 -22.57 -1.70 7.14
N ASN A 109 -21.54 -1.80 6.31
CA ASN A 109 -21.41 -2.89 5.33
C ASN A 109 -20.41 -4.00 5.73
N PHE A 110 -20.11 -4.14 7.03
CA PHE A 110 -19.31 -5.26 7.54
C PHE A 110 -19.79 -6.64 7.04
N PRO A 111 -21.10 -6.99 7.05
CA PRO A 111 -21.54 -8.32 6.57
C PRO A 111 -21.12 -8.62 5.13
N ARG A 112 -21.11 -7.59 4.26
CA ARG A 112 -20.66 -7.72 2.86
C ARG A 112 -19.15 -7.91 2.77
N HIS A 113 -18.37 -7.19 3.57
CA HIS A 113 -16.91 -7.12 3.51
C HIS A 113 -16.19 -8.12 4.43
N ARG A 114 -16.94 -8.85 5.27
CA ARG A 114 -16.40 -9.73 6.32
C ARG A 114 -15.33 -10.71 5.81
N HIS A 115 -15.57 -11.30 4.64
CA HIS A 115 -14.68 -12.32 4.06
C HIS A 115 -14.19 -12.01 2.63
N SER A 116 -14.67 -10.93 2.02
CA SER A 116 -14.42 -10.62 0.60
C SER A 116 -13.60 -9.35 0.40
N ARG A 117 -13.39 -8.54 1.45
CA ARG A 117 -12.71 -7.25 1.30
C ARG A 117 -11.26 -7.42 0.89
N LYS A 118 -10.83 -6.58 -0.04
CA LYS A 118 -9.43 -6.50 -0.48
C LYS A 118 -8.63 -5.61 0.47
N PHE A 119 -9.23 -4.52 0.97
CA PHE A 119 -8.62 -3.62 1.94
C PHE A 119 -8.66 -4.22 3.36
N ARG A 120 -7.78 -5.19 3.58
CA ARG A 120 -7.57 -5.88 4.87
C ARG A 120 -6.15 -5.61 5.35
N THR A 121 -5.96 -4.58 6.15
CA THR A 121 -4.63 -4.07 6.55
C THR A 121 -3.77 -5.10 7.26
N GLY A 122 -4.37 -6.02 8.03
CA GLY A 122 -3.66 -7.12 8.67
C GLY A 122 -2.93 -8.06 7.69
N THR A 123 -3.29 -8.09 6.40
CA THR A 123 -2.62 -8.96 5.41
C THR A 123 -1.49 -8.28 4.65
N PHE A 124 -1.62 -6.98 4.35
CA PHE A 124 -0.66 -6.26 3.51
C PHE A 124 0.17 -5.21 4.28
N SER A 125 -0.23 -4.84 5.49
CA SER A 125 0.49 -3.93 6.39
C SER A 125 0.54 -4.47 7.84
N PRO A 126 0.99 -5.71 8.07
CA PRO A 126 1.25 -6.23 9.41
C PRO A 126 2.47 -5.53 10.06
N PHE A 127 2.81 -5.90 11.30
CA PHE A 127 4.12 -5.57 11.85
C PHE A 127 5.23 -6.09 10.92
N ALA A 128 6.25 -5.25 10.70
CA ALA A 128 7.32 -5.49 9.72
C ALA A 128 6.85 -5.70 8.27
N GLY A 129 5.62 -5.28 7.93
CA GLY A 129 5.13 -5.27 6.56
C GLY A 129 6.02 -4.44 5.64
N ASN A 130 6.25 -4.94 4.43
CA ASN A 130 7.20 -4.35 3.49
C ASN A 130 6.70 -4.40 2.04
N VAL A 131 7.28 -3.51 1.23
CA VAL A 131 7.09 -3.50 -0.23
C VAL A 131 8.46 -3.33 -0.91
N ALA A 132 8.73 -4.20 -1.88
CA ALA A 132 9.88 -4.08 -2.77
C ALA A 132 9.41 -3.87 -4.20
N ILE A 133 10.06 -2.95 -4.90
CA ILE A 133 9.85 -2.71 -6.34
C ILE A 133 11.16 -3.10 -7.02
N VAL A 134 11.12 -4.24 -7.70
CA VAL A 134 12.32 -4.92 -8.19
C VAL A 134 12.39 -4.80 -9.70
N LEU A 135 13.52 -4.29 -10.19
CA LEU A 135 13.84 -4.19 -11.61
C LEU A 135 14.76 -5.36 -11.99
N TYR A 136 14.37 -6.11 -13.01
CA TYR A 136 15.11 -7.24 -13.55
C TYR A 136 15.60 -6.91 -14.95
N LYS A 137 16.84 -7.31 -15.26
CA LYS A 137 17.42 -7.19 -16.60
C LYS A 137 17.41 -8.54 -17.31
N PHE A 138 16.82 -8.59 -18.48
CA PHE A 138 16.75 -9.75 -19.37
C PHE A 138 17.37 -9.38 -20.72
N GLY A 139 18.68 -9.59 -20.86
CA GLY A 139 19.44 -9.12 -22.02
C GLY A 139 19.42 -7.60 -22.11
N THR A 140 18.80 -7.06 -23.16
CA THR A 140 18.59 -5.61 -23.36
C THR A 140 17.26 -5.11 -22.80
N ASN A 141 16.37 -6.01 -22.37
CA ASN A 141 15.04 -5.66 -21.86
C ASN A 141 15.02 -5.58 -20.33
N PHE A 142 14.08 -4.80 -19.81
CA PHE A 142 13.86 -4.65 -18.37
C PHE A 142 12.44 -5.02 -17.99
N LYS A 143 12.30 -5.77 -16.91
CA LYS A 143 11.01 -6.10 -16.29
C LYS A 143 10.95 -5.57 -14.87
N ILE A 144 9.74 -5.27 -14.40
CA ILE A 144 9.48 -4.78 -13.06
C ILE A 144 8.44 -5.67 -12.37
N ALA A 145 8.67 -5.93 -11.09
CA ALA A 145 7.71 -6.58 -10.22
C ALA A 145 7.54 -5.79 -8.93
N VAL A 146 6.32 -5.74 -8.42
CA VAL A 146 6.03 -5.24 -7.07
C VAL A 146 5.81 -6.44 -6.17
N VAL A 147 6.50 -6.46 -5.04
CA VAL A 147 6.48 -7.52 -4.04
C VAL A 147 5.97 -6.92 -2.74
N VAL A 148 4.88 -7.43 -2.19
CA VAL A 148 4.32 -6.99 -0.91
C VAL A 148 4.37 -8.17 0.05
N ASN A 149 5.04 -8.01 1.18
CA ASN A 149 5.28 -9.09 2.15
C ASN A 149 5.76 -10.37 1.44
N GLU A 150 6.87 -10.23 0.70
CA GLU A 150 7.56 -11.33 0.00
C GLU A 150 6.73 -12.02 -1.11
N ARG A 151 5.56 -11.49 -1.46
CA ARG A 151 4.70 -12.03 -2.51
C ARG A 151 4.58 -11.05 -3.67
N VAL A 152 4.87 -11.53 -4.87
CA VAL A 152 4.66 -10.75 -6.10
C VAL A 152 3.17 -10.48 -6.26
N VAL A 153 2.80 -9.20 -6.41
CA VAL A 153 1.40 -8.79 -6.58
C VAL A 153 1.10 -8.45 -8.04
N LYS A 154 -0.13 -8.76 -8.48
CA LYS A 154 -0.62 -8.33 -9.78
C LYS A 154 -0.94 -6.83 -9.73
N LEU A 155 -0.27 -6.03 -10.57
CA LEU A 155 -0.54 -4.61 -10.66
C LEU A 155 -1.88 -4.36 -11.36
N PRO A 156 -2.88 -3.69 -10.74
CA PRO A 156 -4.21 -3.57 -11.30
C PRO A 156 -4.26 -2.73 -12.58
N PHE A 157 -3.42 -1.70 -12.71
CA PHE A 157 -3.40 -0.86 -13.90
C PHE A 157 -2.65 -1.48 -15.08
N ALA A 158 -1.78 -2.47 -14.84
CA ALA A 158 -0.97 -3.14 -15.87
C ALA A 158 -1.38 -4.60 -16.13
N GLN A 159 -2.19 -5.18 -15.26
CA GLN A 159 -2.68 -6.56 -15.32
C GLN A 159 -1.58 -7.65 -15.41
N CYS A 160 -0.38 -7.37 -14.88
CA CYS A 160 0.78 -8.28 -14.87
C CYS A 160 1.43 -8.38 -13.48
N HIS A 161 2.15 -9.49 -13.26
CA HIS A 161 3.01 -9.72 -12.10
C HIS A 161 4.46 -9.28 -12.38
N TYR A 162 4.94 -9.58 -13.59
CA TYR A 162 6.22 -9.13 -14.13
C TYR A 162 5.94 -8.36 -15.41
N CYS A 163 5.96 -7.04 -15.31
CA CYS A 163 5.58 -6.13 -16.39
C CYS A 163 6.83 -5.67 -17.13
N ASP A 164 6.73 -5.45 -18.44
CA ASP A 164 7.79 -4.72 -19.15
C ASP A 164 7.90 -3.32 -18.56
N TYR A 165 9.13 -2.87 -18.27
CA TYR A 165 9.35 -1.63 -17.54
C TYR A 165 8.83 -0.40 -18.30
N SER A 166 8.96 -0.40 -19.64
CA SER A 166 8.40 0.64 -20.52
C SER A 166 6.87 0.73 -20.41
N THR A 167 6.18 -0.40 -20.48
CA THR A 167 4.72 -0.50 -20.33
C THR A 167 4.27 -0.06 -18.94
N PHE A 168 4.97 -0.51 -17.89
CA PHE A 168 4.71 -0.06 -16.52
C PHE A 168 4.77 1.46 -16.42
N LYS A 169 5.84 2.07 -16.95
CA LYS A 169 6.03 3.53 -16.88
C LYS A 169 4.95 4.29 -17.63
N HIS A 170 4.60 3.84 -18.83
CA HIS A 170 3.54 4.46 -19.62
C HIS A 170 2.18 4.43 -18.90
N LEU A 171 1.79 3.25 -18.38
CA LEU A 171 0.51 3.10 -17.68
C LEU A 171 0.48 3.84 -16.33
N LEU A 172 1.62 3.87 -15.62
CA LEU A 172 1.75 4.64 -14.39
C LEU A 172 1.62 6.14 -14.64
N SER A 173 2.28 6.65 -15.68
CA SER A 173 2.18 8.06 -16.10
C SER A 173 0.74 8.44 -16.42
N LYS A 174 0.03 7.62 -17.21
CA LYS A 174 -1.39 7.82 -17.52
C LYS A 174 -2.26 7.87 -16.26
N ARG A 175 -1.93 7.07 -15.24
CA ARG A 175 -2.67 7.06 -13.98
C ARG A 175 -2.39 8.28 -13.11
N LEU A 176 -1.19 8.86 -13.21
CA LEU A 176 -0.79 10.06 -12.49
C LEU A 176 -1.07 11.36 -13.28
N GLU A 177 -1.67 11.24 -14.47
CA GLU A 177 -1.99 12.39 -15.32
C GLU A 177 -2.83 13.44 -14.59
N GLY A 178 -2.41 14.71 -14.68
CA GLY A 178 -3.06 15.83 -14.01
C GLY A 178 -2.79 15.93 -12.50
N ILE A 179 -2.04 15.01 -11.89
CA ILE A 179 -1.64 15.10 -10.48
C ILE A 179 -0.29 15.81 -10.39
N LYS A 180 -0.25 16.92 -9.63
CA LYS A 180 0.99 17.63 -9.31
C LYS A 180 1.48 17.18 -7.93
N CYS A 181 2.36 16.19 -7.87
CA CYS A 181 2.79 15.56 -6.60
C CYS A 181 3.26 16.57 -5.54
N ASN A 182 3.99 17.63 -5.94
CA ASN A 182 4.53 18.63 -5.01
C ASN A 182 3.51 19.65 -4.49
N THR A 183 2.34 19.77 -5.13
CA THR A 183 1.30 20.74 -4.74
C THR A 183 0.05 20.06 -4.20
N VAL A 184 0.12 18.75 -3.90
CA VAL A 184 -1.01 17.98 -3.39
C VAL A 184 -1.52 18.54 -2.05
N CYS A 185 -0.63 19.12 -1.25
CA CYS A 185 -0.93 19.70 0.05
C CYS A 185 -1.01 21.24 0.05
N ASP A 186 -0.99 21.89 -1.13
CA ASP A 186 -1.08 23.35 -1.20
C ASP A 186 -2.50 23.82 -0.82
N LEU A 187 -2.65 24.26 0.43
CA LEU A 187 -3.91 24.77 0.98
C LEU A 187 -4.35 26.10 0.35
N ASN A 188 -3.44 26.81 -0.33
CA ASN A 188 -3.68 28.14 -0.92
C ASN A 188 -4.48 28.13 -2.24
N ARG A 189 -4.99 26.97 -2.68
CA ARG A 189 -5.86 26.85 -3.87
C ARG A 189 -7.34 26.61 -3.56
N HIS A 190 -7.74 26.65 -2.30
CA HIS A 190 -9.12 26.42 -1.85
C HIS A 190 -9.75 27.64 -1.16
N THR A 191 -9.52 28.85 -1.68
CA THR A 191 -10.23 30.09 -1.28
C THR A 191 -11.45 30.41 -2.16
N GLU A 192 -12.10 29.40 -2.74
CA GLU A 192 -13.43 29.57 -3.35
C GLU A 192 -14.28 28.32 -3.07
N LEU A 193 -14.97 28.35 -1.93
CA LEU A 193 -16.25 27.66 -1.68
C LEU A 193 -16.99 28.42 -0.57
#